data_AF-X0V073-F1
#
_entry.id   AF-X0V073-F1
#
_cell.length_a   1.000
_cell.length_b   1.000
_cell.length_c   1.000
_cell.angle_alpha   90.00
_cell.angle_beta   90.00
_cell.angle_gamma   90.00
#
_symmetry.space_group_name_H-M   'P 1'
#
loop_
_entity.id
_entity.type
_entity.pdbx_description
1 polymer ?
#
loop_
_entity_poly.entity_id
_entity_poly.type
_entity_poly.pdbx_seq_one_letter_code
_entity_poly.pdbx_strand_id
1 'polypeptide(L)' 'MSKSDALYLLLGPEEGEKDLFLDRLIRRITKTIGQAPEVHRFYAFDSDTLEILAALRNGTLFSPYRVVLLRNAELLNKKR' A
#
# COMPACT_ATOMS: atom_id res chain seq x y z
N MET A 1 7.53 -17.77 4.96
CA MET A 1 7.02 -16.41 4.65
C MET A 1 7.65 -15.99 3.34
N SER A 2 6.86 -15.86 2.27
CA SER A 2 7.40 -15.36 1.00
C SER A 2 7.94 -13.96 1.23
N LYS A 3 9.10 -13.65 0.66
CA LYS A 3 9.84 -12.38 0.77
C LYS A 3 9.11 -11.16 0.20
N SER A 4 7.82 -11.29 -0.08
CA SER A 4 6.96 -10.34 -0.76
C SER A 4 6.29 -9.38 0.22
N ASP A 5 5.90 -9.85 1.41
CA ASP A 5 5.15 -9.04 2.37
C ASP A 5 6.07 -8.02 3.04
N ALA A 6 5.97 -6.76 2.61
CA ALA A 6 6.81 -5.68 3.10
C ALA A 6 5.98 -4.44 3.43
N LEU A 7 6.21 -3.88 4.61
CA LEU A 7 5.67 -2.59 5.04
C LEU A 7 6.74 -1.51 4.85
N TYR A 8 6.35 -0.41 4.22
CA TYR A 8 7.23 0.74 4.01
C TYR A 8 6.60 1.99 4.62
N LEU A 9 7.43 2.82 5.23
CA LEU A 9 7.04 4.14 5.73
C LEU A 9 7.82 5.21 4.95
N LEU A 10 7.13 5.95 4.10
CA LEU A 10 7.73 6.98 3.25
C LEU A 10 7.56 8.34 3.93
N LEU A 11 8.61 8.76 4.65
CA LEU A 11 8.67 10.00 5.42
C LEU A 11 9.26 11.14 4.61
N GLY A 12 9.23 12.36 5.17
CA GLY A 12 9.77 13.57 4.55
C GLY A 12 8.79 14.26 3.59
N PRO A 13 9.05 15.51 3.15
CA PRO A 13 8.21 16.25 2.20
C PRO A 13 8.48 15.91 0.72
N GLU A 14 9.46 15.05 0.41
CA GLU A 14 9.95 14.79 -0.95
C GLU A 14 9.01 13.91 -1.79
N GLU A 15 7.85 14.45 -2.16
CA GLU A 15 6.80 13.69 -2.89
C GLU A 15 7.30 13.03 -4.18
N GLY A 16 8.17 13.71 -4.95
CA GLY A 16 8.73 13.13 -6.17
C GLY A 16 9.58 11.88 -5.92
N GLU A 17 10.35 11.84 -4.83
CA GLU A 17 11.14 10.65 -4.48
C GLU A 17 10.26 9.50 -4.00
N LYS A 18 9.19 9.81 -3.26
CA LYS A 18 8.19 8.83 -2.84
C LYS A 18 7.48 8.21 -4.03
N ASP A 19 7.05 9.02 -5.00
CA ASP A 19 6.40 8.53 -6.20
C ASP A 19 7.33 7.63 -7.02
N LEU A 20 8.59 8.04 -7.21
CA LEU A 20 9.61 7.20 -7.85
C LEU A 20 9.85 5.88 -7.10
N PHE A 21 9.81 5.90 -5.76
CA PHE A 21 9.89 4.69 -4.96
C PHE A 21 8.69 3.77 -5.21
N LEU A 22 7.48 4.32 -5.19
CA LEU A 22 6.25 3.57 -5.44
C LEU A 22 6.25 2.94 -6.83
N ASP A 23 6.64 3.68 -7.86
CA ASP A 23 6.75 3.16 -9.22
C ASP A 23 7.73 1.98 -9.32
N ARG A 24 8.91 2.10 -8.69
CA ARG A 24 9.88 1.00 -8.63
C ARG A 24 9.32 -0.21 -7.88
N LEU A 25 8.61 0.02 -6.77
CA LEU A 25 7.99 -1.05 -5.99
C LEU A 25 6.94 -1.80 -6.82
N ILE A 26 6.02 -1.09 -7.46
CA ILE A 26 4.98 -1.69 -8.31
C ILE A 26 5.61 -2.44 -9.48
N ARG A 27 6.58 -1.86 -10.19
CA ARG A 27 7.28 -2.56 -11.30
C ARG A 27 7.96 -3.85 -10.85
N ARG A 28 8.60 -3.84 -9.67
CA ARG A 28 9.24 -5.03 -9.10
C ARG A 28 8.20 -6.10 -8.80
N ILE A 29 7.10 -5.75 -8.15
CA ILE A 29 5.99 -6.67 -7.84
C ILE A 29 5.41 -7.25 -9.14
N THR A 30 5.11 -6.39 -10.12
CA THR A 30 4.60 -6.80 -11.43
C THR A 30 5.52 -7.82 -12.10
N LYS A 31 6.84 -7.59 -12.07
CA LYS A 31 7.82 -8.53 -12.62
C LYS A 31 7.82 -9.87 -11.87
N THR A 32 7.61 -9.85 -10.54
CA THR A 32 7.59 -11.06 -9.71
C THR A 32 6.33 -11.89 -9.91
N ILE A 33 5.16 -11.25 -10.03
CA ILE A 33 3.86 -11.95 -10.12
C ILE A 33 3.37 -12.14 -11.56
N GLY A 34 4.05 -11.54 -12.55
CA GLY A 34 3.74 -11.64 -13.97
C GLY A 34 2.61 -10.71 -14.46
N GLN A 35 1.99 -9.93 -13.56
CA GLN A 35 0.91 -9.00 -13.87
C GLN A 35 0.85 -7.85 -12.86
N ALA A 36 0.07 -6.81 -13.13
CA ALA A 36 -0.04 -5.68 -12.20
C ALA A 36 -0.70 -6.10 -10.86
N PRO A 37 -0.19 -5.63 -9.71
CA PRO A 37 -0.88 -5.82 -8.43
C PRO A 37 -2.16 -4.97 -8.38
N GLU A 38 -3.10 -5.38 -7.55
CA GLU A 38 -4.26 -4.57 -7.20
C GLU A 38 -3.80 -3.44 -6.25
N VAL A 39 -4.02 -2.17 -6.61
CA VAL A 39 -3.58 -1.02 -5.81
C VAL A 39 -4.77 -0.30 -5.20
N HIS A 40 -4.81 -0.21 -3.88
CA HIS A 40 -5.78 0.59 -3.14
C HIS A 40 -5.10 1.81 -2.54
N ARG A 41 -5.76 2.96 -2.64
CA ARG A 41 -5.26 4.20 -2.05
C ARG A 41 -6.28 4.70 -1.03
N PHE A 42 -5.82 4.87 0.19
CA PHE A 42 -6.58 5.39 1.33
C PHE A 42 -5.93 6.68 1.83
N TYR A 43 -6.73 7.53 2.47
CA TYR A 43 -6.23 8.69 3.20
C TYR A 43 -6.58 8.53 4.68
N ALA A 44 -5.61 8.78 5.57
CA ALA A 44 -5.84 8.55 6.99
C ALA A 44 -6.95 9.43 7.60
N PHE A 45 -7.30 10.55 6.96
CA PHE A 45 -8.36 11.44 7.43
C PHE A 45 -9.78 10.98 7.06
N ASP A 46 -9.94 10.10 6.07
CA ASP A 46 -11.25 9.63 5.59
C ASP A 46 -11.47 8.13 5.75
N SER A 47 -10.41 7.36 6.01
CA SER A 47 -10.43 5.90 6.02
C SER A 47 -10.32 5.32 7.44
N ASP A 48 -11.14 4.31 7.76
CA ASP A 48 -11.05 3.61 9.04
C ASP A 48 -9.90 2.59 9.03
N THR A 49 -9.18 2.44 10.15
CA THR A 49 -8.07 1.49 10.24
C THR A 49 -8.54 0.04 10.02
N LEU A 50 -9.74 -0.31 10.48
CA LEU A 50 -10.31 -1.64 10.27
C LEU A 50 -10.62 -1.90 8.79
N GLU A 51 -11.05 -0.87 8.06
CA GLU A 51 -11.29 -0.96 6.61
C GLU A 51 -9.98 -1.20 5.85
N ILE A 52 -8.92 -0.46 6.18
CA ILE A 52 -7.59 -0.64 5.59
C ILE A 52 -7.08 -2.06 5.84
N LEU A 53 -7.24 -2.57 7.06
CA LEU A 53 -6.85 -3.93 7.41
C LEU A 53 -7.71 -4.98 6.71
N ALA A 54 -9.02 -4.76 6.56
CA ALA A 54 -9.89 -5.65 5.79
C ALA A 54 -9.46 -5.69 4.32
N ALA A 55 -9.11 -4.54 3.73
CA ALA A 55 -8.55 -4.46 2.40
C ALA A 55 -7.20 -5.18 2.29
N LEU A 56 -6.37 -5.28 3.33
CA LEU A 56 -5.15 -6.10 3.27
C LEU A 56 -5.40 -7.60 3.42
N ARG A 57 -6.37 -8.00 4.25
CA ARG A 57 -6.60 -9.40 4.62
C ARG A 57 -7.48 -10.17 3.64
N ASN A 58 -8.41 -9.49 2.98
CA ASN A 58 -9.34 -10.15 2.08
C ASN A 58 -8.66 -10.55 0.77
N GLY A 59 -9.09 -11.65 0.15
CA GLY A 59 -8.61 -12.03 -1.17
C GLY A 59 -8.87 -10.94 -2.22
N THR A 60 -8.04 -10.93 -3.24
CA THR A 60 -8.18 -10.13 -4.46
C THR A 60 -8.88 -10.98 -5.52
N LEU A 61 -9.75 -10.37 -6.34
CA LEU A 61 -10.42 -11.07 -7.44
C LEU A 61 -9.61 -11.04 -8.74
N PHE A 62 -8.76 -10.02 -8.92
CA PHE A 62 -8.13 -9.72 -10.21
C PHE A 62 -6.61 -9.93 -10.21
N SER A 63 -5.94 -9.90 -9.07
CA SER A 63 -4.49 -10.06 -9.01
C SER A 63 -4.02 -10.82 -7.80
N PRO A 64 -3.08 -11.78 -7.86
CA PRO A 64 -2.65 -12.56 -6.70
C PRO A 64 -1.88 -11.74 -5.65
N TYR A 65 -1.73 -10.43 -5.89
CA TYR A 65 -1.00 -9.52 -5.02
C TYR A 65 -1.73 -8.19 -4.89
N ARG A 66 -1.72 -7.63 -3.68
CA ARG A 66 -2.32 -6.32 -3.37
C ARG A 66 -1.27 -5.37 -2.78
N VAL A 67 -1.40 -4.10 -3.11
CA VAL A 67 -0.65 -3.00 -2.51
C VAL A 67 -1.65 -2.00 -1.96
N VAL A 68 -1.47 -1.63 -0.69
CA VAL A 68 -2.25 -0.59 -0.04
C VAL A 68 -1.36 0.62 0.19
N LEU A 69 -1.80 1.77 -0.29
CA LEU A 69 -1.14 3.05 -0.11
C LEU A 69 -1.96 3.87 0.88
N LEU A 70 -1.39 4.13 2.05
CA LEU A 70 -1.98 5.04 3.03
C LEU A 70 -1.29 6.40 2.96
N ARG A 71 -2.04 7.43 2.58
CA ARG A 71 -1.57 8.81 2.56
C ARG A 71 -1.88 9.49 3.90
N ASN A 72 -1.02 10.44 4.27
CA ASN A 72 -1.14 11.21 5.50
C ASN A 72 -1.20 10.34 6.77
N ALA A 73 -0.40 9.27 6.81
CA ALA A 73 -0.41 8.30 7.91
C ALA A 73 -0.12 8.93 9.29
N GLU A 74 0.48 10.13 9.34
CA GLU A 74 0.63 10.94 10.55
C GLU A 74 -0.69 11.32 11.22
N LEU A 75 -1.80 11.28 10.48
CA LEU A 75 -3.14 11.58 10.99
C LEU A 75 -3.83 10.35 11.61
N LEU A 76 -3.22 9.17 11.56
CA LEU A 76 -3.74 7.98 12.24
C LEU A 76 -3.84 8.25 13.74
N ASN A 77 -5.06 8.38 14.24
CA ASN A 77 -5.30 8.60 15.65
C ASN A 77 -5.54 7.28 16.38
N LYS A 78 -5.06 7.18 17.62
CA LYS A 78 -5.24 6.03 18.51
C LYS A 78 -6.69 5.84 18.99
N LYS A 79 -7.58 6.78 18.66
CA LYS A 79 -8.99 6.76 19.05
C LYS A 79 -9.84 6.15 17.94
N ARG A 80 -9.94 4.82 17.93
CA ARG A 80 -11.13 4.07 17.56
C ARG A 80 -10.97 2.62 18.01
#